data_AF-A0A1Z4IHB4-F1
#
_entry.id   AF-A0A1Z4IHB4-F1
#
_cell.length_a   1.000
_cell.length_b   1.000
_cell.length_c   1.000
_cell.angle_alpha   90.00
_cell.angle_beta   90.00
_cell.angle_gamma   90.00
#
_symmetry.space_group_name_H-M   'P 1'
#
loop_
_entity.id
_entity.type
_entity.pdbx_description
1 polymer ?
#
loop_
_entity_poly.entity_id
_entity_poly.type
_entity_poly.pdbx_seq_one_letter_code
_entity_poly.pdbx_strand_id
1 'polypeptide(L)'
;MAKSVQPNQHEVQEVLQQLREMPCTPQFRLNGEIQRTVKRYWANVPGAVAYLKEAIRTWKGIKSPEAVFVAACKEGRKPESAQVKSGAIAWFEWARKNRIVIAMSGEVVYTPDGEAVALTEMMRRFPMI
;
A
#
# COMPACT_ATOMS: atom_id res chain seq x y z
N MET A 1 -19.47 -5.87 6.90
CA MET A 1 -19.50 -4.70 5.99
C MET A 1 -18.56 -3.64 6.56
N ALA A 2 -17.37 -3.45 5.99
CA ALA A 2 -16.47 -2.40 6.45
C ALA A 2 -17.11 -1.05 6.15
N LYS A 3 -17.39 -0.24 7.18
CA LYS A 3 -17.86 1.14 6.99
C LYS A 3 -16.82 1.84 6.11
N SER A 4 -17.23 2.33 4.94
CA SER A 4 -16.43 3.30 4.19
C SER A 4 -16.24 4.51 5.09
N VAL A 5 -15.12 4.55 5.80
CA VAL A 5 -14.71 5.71 6.58
C VAL A 5 -14.61 6.86 5.60
N GLN A 6 -15.42 7.89 5.79
CA GLN A 6 -15.33 9.11 5.01
C GLN A 6 -14.32 10.03 5.71
N PRO A 7 -13.48 10.74 4.96
CA PRO A 7 -12.54 11.68 5.55
C PRO A 7 -13.29 12.91 6.08
N ASN A 8 -12.82 13.45 7.20
CA ASN A 8 -13.18 14.79 7.61
C ASN A 8 -12.41 15.84 6.77
N GLN A 9 -12.83 17.10 6.87
CA GLN A 9 -12.24 18.16 6.04
C GLN A 9 -10.76 18.41 6.36
N HIS A 10 -10.31 18.22 7.61
CA HIS A 10 -8.93 18.39 8.03
C HIS A 10 -8.03 17.31 7.39
N GLU A 11 -8.44 16.05 7.46
CA GLU A 11 -7.73 14.92 6.83
C GLU A 11 -7.59 15.10 5.32
N VAL A 12 -8.63 15.62 4.65
CA VAL A 12 -8.52 15.99 3.23
C VAL A 12 -7.45 17.07 3.02
N GLN A 13 -7.42 18.13 3.84
CA GLN A 13 -6.43 19.19 3.68
C GLN A 13 -5.00 18.69 3.92
N GLU A 14 -4.78 17.83 4.91
CA GLU A 14 -3.47 17.22 5.18
C GLU A 14 -2.95 16.42 3.98
N VAL A 15 -3.80 15.59 3.37
CA VAL A 15 -3.44 14.84 2.16
C VAL A 15 -3.10 15.79 1.02
N LEU A 16 -3.92 16.81 0.81
CA LEU A 16 -3.69 17.81 -0.23
C LEU A 16 -2.38 18.57 -0.01
N GLN A 17 -2.04 18.89 1.23
CA GLN A 17 -0.79 19.54 1.60
C GLN A 17 0.41 18.63 1.33
N GLN A 18 0.35 17.36 1.73
CA GLN A 18 1.39 16.37 1.42
C GLN A 18 1.64 16.21 -0.08
N LEU A 19 0.58 16.27 -0.90
CA LEU A 19 0.70 16.19 -2.36
C LEU A 19 1.38 17.44 -2.95
N ARG A 20 1.19 18.62 -2.35
CA ARG A 20 1.84 19.87 -2.79
C ARG A 20 3.35 19.88 -2.54
N GLU A 21 3.77 19.33 -1.41
CA GLU A 21 5.16 19.38 -0.94
C GLU A 21 6.12 18.42 -1.67
N MET A 22 5.63 17.62 -2.62
CA MET A 22 6.47 16.63 -3.29
C MET A 22 7.48 17.27 -4.29
N PRO A 23 8.71 16.74 -4.42
CA PRO A 23 9.78 17.38 -5.20
C PRO A 23 9.59 17.37 -6.72
N CYS A 24 8.55 16.71 -7.25
CA CYS A 24 8.20 16.68 -8.68
C CYS A 24 6.83 17.31 -8.96
N THR A 25 6.28 18.06 -8.00
CA THR A 25 4.94 18.65 -8.06
C THR A 25 4.87 20.17 -8.17
N PRO A 26 5.82 20.91 -8.80
CA PRO A 26 5.63 22.35 -8.99
C PRO A 26 4.38 22.66 -9.84
N GLN A 27 3.77 21.64 -10.45
CA GLN A 27 2.54 21.73 -11.23
C GLN A 27 1.44 20.76 -10.77
N PHE A 28 1.51 20.13 -9.58
CA PHE A 28 0.38 19.31 -9.08
C PHE A 28 -0.80 20.23 -8.78
N ARG A 29 -1.53 20.56 -9.84
CA ARG A 29 -2.63 21.53 -9.83
C ARG A 29 -3.77 20.80 -9.18
N LEU A 30 -3.81 20.82 -7.85
CA LEU A 30 -4.92 20.31 -7.07
C LEU A 30 -6.21 20.96 -7.60
N ASN A 31 -6.92 20.21 -8.41
CA ASN A 31 -8.12 20.65 -9.10
C ASN A 31 -9.34 19.90 -8.53
N GLY A 32 -10.52 20.20 -9.06
CA GLY A 32 -11.75 19.53 -8.63
C GLY A 32 -11.76 18.01 -8.89
N GLU A 33 -10.90 17.48 -9.75
CA GLU A 33 -10.79 16.02 -9.95
C GLU A 33 -10.03 15.34 -8.81
N ILE A 34 -8.93 15.92 -8.34
CA ILE A 34 -8.17 15.37 -7.19
C ILE A 34 -9.04 15.35 -5.95
N GLN A 35 -9.74 16.45 -5.64
CA GLN A 35 -10.62 16.51 -4.47
C GLN A 35 -11.76 15.49 -4.54
N ARG A 36 -12.37 15.32 -5.73
CA ARG A 36 -13.41 14.30 -5.94
C ARG A 36 -12.84 12.89 -5.76
N THR A 37 -11.64 12.64 -6.26
CA THR A 37 -10.97 11.34 -6.16
C THR A 37 -10.65 10.99 -4.71
N VAL A 38 -10.07 11.93 -3.94
CA VAL A 38 -9.75 11.74 -2.52
C VAL A 38 -11.01 11.40 -1.71
N LYS A 39 -12.10 12.16 -1.90
CA LYS A 39 -13.37 11.90 -1.22
C LYS A 39 -13.99 10.57 -1.63
N ARG A 40 -13.95 10.23 -2.92
CA ARG A 40 -14.59 9.01 -3.44
C ARG A 40 -13.84 7.73 -3.09
N TYR A 41 -12.51 7.77 -3.06
CA TYR A 41 -11.64 6.60 -2.87
C TYR A 41 -10.81 6.69 -1.60
N TRP A 42 -11.37 7.27 -0.53
CA TRP A 42 -10.63 7.57 0.70
C TRP A 42 -9.82 6.39 1.26
N ALA A 43 -10.41 5.19 1.30
CA ALA A 43 -9.73 3.99 1.79
C ALA A 43 -8.42 3.67 1.03
N ASN A 44 -8.30 4.12 -0.22
CA ASN A 44 -7.14 3.89 -1.08
C ASN A 44 -6.14 5.06 -1.04
N VAL A 45 -6.55 6.24 -0.55
CA VAL A 45 -5.73 7.47 -0.56
C VAL A 45 -4.38 7.28 0.14
N PRO A 46 -4.29 6.69 1.35
CA PRO A 46 -2.99 6.46 1.99
C PRO A 46 -2.05 5.58 1.14
N GLY A 47 -2.60 4.53 0.53
CA GLY A 47 -1.85 3.64 -0.37
C GLY A 47 -1.39 4.34 -1.64
N ALA A 48 -2.26 5.17 -2.23
CA ALA A 48 -1.97 5.95 -3.43
C ALA A 48 -0.91 7.04 -3.19
N VAL A 49 -0.94 7.73 -2.03
CA VAL A 49 0.10 8.68 -1.63
C VAL A 49 1.45 7.97 -1.51
N ALA A 50 1.49 6.82 -0.84
CA ALA A 50 2.72 6.05 -0.70
C ALA A 50 3.24 5.55 -2.06
N TYR A 51 2.34 5.08 -2.93
CA TYR A 51 2.68 4.63 -4.29
C TYR A 51 3.28 5.77 -5.12
N LEU A 52 2.68 6.96 -5.06
CA LEU A 52 3.22 8.14 -5.73
C LEU A 52 4.61 8.52 -5.20
N LYS A 53 4.83 8.49 -3.88
CA LYS A 53 6.15 8.75 -3.28
C LYS A 53 7.20 7.75 -3.80
N GLU A 54 6.87 6.46 -3.90
CA GLU A 54 7.77 5.44 -4.43
C GLU A 54 8.03 5.65 -5.93
N ALA A 55 7.01 5.96 -6.72
CA ALA A 55 7.14 6.27 -8.14
C ALA A 55 8.05 7.49 -8.36
N ILE A 56 7.85 8.59 -7.61
CA ILE A 56 8.71 9.79 -7.70
C ILE A 56 10.18 9.46 -7.44
N ARG A 57 10.45 8.57 -6.49
CA ARG A 57 11.81 8.15 -6.15
C ARG A 57 12.45 7.25 -7.21
N THR A 58 11.66 6.42 -7.88
CA THR A 58 12.17 5.29 -8.69
C THR A 58 12.00 5.47 -10.20
N TRP A 59 10.95 6.18 -10.63
CA TRP A 59 10.63 6.35 -12.05
C TRP A 59 11.28 7.63 -12.58
N LYS A 60 12.09 7.50 -13.64
CA LYS A 60 12.69 8.66 -14.30
C LYS A 60 11.65 9.37 -15.16
N GLY A 61 11.39 10.65 -14.87
CA GLY A 61 10.60 11.52 -15.76
C GLY A 61 9.09 11.30 -15.71
N ILE A 62 8.50 11.27 -14.51
CA ILE A 62 7.03 11.27 -14.37
C ILE A 62 6.46 12.52 -15.04
N LYS A 63 5.68 12.32 -16.11
CA LYS A 63 5.08 13.40 -16.90
C LYS A 63 3.85 14.04 -16.24
N SER A 64 3.07 13.26 -15.49
CA SER A 64 1.92 13.75 -14.72
C SER A 64 1.75 12.96 -13.41
N PRO A 65 2.27 13.48 -12.29
CA PRO A 65 2.06 12.91 -10.96
C PRO A 65 0.59 12.80 -10.55
N GLU A 66 -0.28 13.71 -11.02
CA GLU A 66 -1.72 13.68 -10.74
C GLU A 66 -2.40 12.46 -11.34
N ALA A 67 -2.10 12.15 -12.60
CA ALA A 67 -2.65 10.97 -13.27
C ALA A 67 -2.22 9.68 -12.55
N VAL A 68 -0.97 9.61 -12.11
CA VAL A 68 -0.45 8.49 -11.31
C VAL A 68 -1.22 8.35 -10.00
N PHE A 69 -1.43 9.46 -9.28
CA PHE A 69 -2.19 9.47 -8.03
C PHE A 69 -3.65 9.06 -8.22
N VAL A 70 -4.32 9.60 -9.24
CA VAL A 70 -5.73 9.31 -9.54
C VAL A 70 -5.91 7.85 -9.94
N ALA A 71 -5.03 7.31 -10.79
CA ALA A 71 -5.03 5.90 -11.15
C ALA A 71 -4.80 5.02 -9.91
N ALA A 72 -3.82 5.35 -9.07
CA ALA A 72 -3.56 4.62 -7.84
C ALA A 72 -4.76 4.64 -6.86
N CYS A 73 -5.45 5.77 -6.72
CA CYS A 73 -6.67 5.87 -5.92
C CYS A 73 -7.80 4.99 -6.48
N LYS A 74 -8.05 5.05 -7.79
CA LYS A 74 -9.13 4.31 -8.46
C LYS A 74 -8.89 2.80 -8.43
N GLU A 75 -7.65 2.38 -8.65
CA GLU A 75 -7.27 0.96 -8.75
C GLU A 75 -6.81 0.36 -7.41
N GLY A 76 -6.68 1.17 -6.36
CA GLY A 76 -6.18 0.70 -5.06
C GLY A 76 -4.70 0.30 -5.09
N ARG A 77 -3.89 0.92 -5.97
CA ARG A 77 -2.45 0.62 -6.05
C ARG A 77 -1.75 1.03 -4.76
N LYS A 78 -0.77 0.21 -4.37
CA LYS A 78 0.10 0.42 -3.23
C LYS A 78 1.55 0.18 -3.68
N PRO A 79 2.54 0.77 -3.00
CA PRO A 79 3.95 0.46 -3.24
C PRO A 79 4.19 -1.05 -3.30
N GLU A 80 5.12 -1.50 -4.14
CA GLU A 80 5.46 -2.93 -4.25
C GLU A 80 5.89 -3.47 -2.87
N SER A 81 6.69 -2.69 -2.15
CA SER A 81 7.10 -2.96 -0.76
C SER A 81 5.93 -3.13 0.21
N ALA A 82 4.84 -2.38 0.02
CA ALA A 82 3.63 -2.49 0.82
C ALA A 82 2.76 -3.69 0.40
N GLN A 83 2.73 -4.00 -0.90
CA GLN A 83 2.03 -5.18 -1.43
C GLN A 83 2.68 -6.48 -0.93
N VAL A 84 4.00 -6.58 -1.00
CA VAL A 84 4.78 -7.72 -0.47
C VAL A 84 4.48 -7.93 1.02
N LYS A 85 4.48 -6.86 1.83
CA LYS A 85 4.10 -6.93 3.25
C LYS A 85 2.67 -7.42 3.46
N SER A 86 1.71 -6.95 2.66
CA SER A 86 0.33 -7.41 2.77
C SER A 86 0.15 -8.88 2.36
N GLY A 87 0.88 -9.34 1.33
CA GLY A 87 0.91 -10.75 0.92
C GLY A 87 1.56 -11.65 1.97
N ALA A 88 2.66 -11.20 2.57
CA ALA A 88 3.34 -11.87 3.68
C ALA A 88 2.42 -12.07 4.89
N ILE A 89 1.67 -11.02 5.27
CA ILE A 89 0.72 -11.10 6.40
C ILE A 89 -0.43 -12.05 6.07
N ALA A 90 -1.04 -11.93 4.88
CA ALA A 90 -2.14 -12.81 4.48
C ALA A 90 -1.70 -14.28 4.43
N TRP A 91 -0.52 -14.54 3.88
CA TRP A 91 0.09 -15.86 3.88
C TRP A 91 0.35 -16.38 5.28
N PHE A 92 0.91 -15.55 6.17
CA PHE A 92 1.18 -15.94 7.55
C PHE A 92 -0.11 -16.31 8.31
N GLU A 93 -1.18 -15.54 8.15
CA GLU A 93 -2.46 -15.86 8.79
C GLU A 93 -3.05 -17.19 8.29
N TRP A 94 -2.99 -17.44 6.99
CA TRP A 94 -3.41 -18.71 6.39
C TRP A 94 -2.51 -19.87 6.88
N ALA A 95 -1.20 -19.71 6.84
CA ALA A 95 -0.23 -20.73 7.22
C ALA A 95 -0.34 -21.08 8.70
N ARG A 96 -0.58 -20.09 9.57
CA ARG A 96 -0.82 -20.28 11.00
C ARG A 96 -2.12 -21.05 11.27
N LYS A 97 -3.20 -20.76 10.54
CA LYS A 97 -4.46 -21.52 10.64
C LYS A 97 -4.29 -22.99 10.25
N ASN A 98 -3.45 -23.25 9.25
CA ASN A 98 -3.10 -24.60 8.80
C ASN A 98 -1.98 -25.26 9.62
N ARG A 99 -1.55 -24.63 10.72
CA ARG A 99 -0.46 -25.11 11.60
C ARG A 99 0.87 -25.36 10.89
N ILE A 100 1.13 -24.65 9.78
CA ILE A 100 2.39 -24.70 9.04
C ILE A 100 3.47 -23.86 9.75
N VAL A 101 3.07 -22.76 10.39
CA VAL A 101 3.93 -21.85 11.16
C VAL A 101 3.26 -21.42 12.46
N ILE A 102 4.04 -21.02 13.47
CA ILE A 102 3.54 -20.58 14.78
C ILE A 102 3.76 -19.07 15.04
N ALA A 103 4.82 -18.49 14.47
CA ALA A 103 5.18 -17.09 14.64
C ALA A 103 5.93 -16.54 13.41
N MET A 104 5.97 -15.23 13.27
CA MET A 104 6.72 -14.52 12.24
C MET A 104 7.41 -13.30 12.86
N SER A 105 8.66 -13.06 12.47
CA SER A 105 9.42 -11.86 12.82
C SER A 105 10.18 -11.37 11.59
N GLY A 106 9.82 -10.19 11.07
CA GLY A 106 10.37 -9.67 9.82
C GLY A 106 10.13 -10.64 8.66
N GLU A 107 11.21 -11.12 8.05
CA GLU A 107 11.20 -12.06 6.93
C GLU A 107 11.49 -13.52 7.35
N VAL A 108 11.34 -13.84 8.64
CA VAL A 108 11.56 -15.17 9.21
C VAL A 108 10.27 -15.69 9.82
N VAL A 109 9.96 -16.96 9.59
CA VAL A 109 8.84 -17.69 10.20
C VAL A 109 9.34 -18.85 11.03
N TYR A 110 8.60 -19.17 12.08
CA TYR A 110 8.93 -20.26 13.00
C TYR A 110 7.97 -21.42 12.77
N THR A 111 8.49 -22.63 12.57
CA THR A 111 7.69 -23.85 12.40
C THR A 111 7.26 -24.42 13.76
N PRO A 112 6.23 -25.30 13.81
CA PRO A 112 5.87 -26.02 15.04
C PRO A 112 7.01 -26.83 15.65
N ASP A 113 7.95 -27.30 14.82
CA ASP A 113 9.13 -28.06 15.24
C ASP A 113 10.25 -27.19 15.82
N GLY A 114 10.05 -25.86 15.86
CA GLY A 114 11.00 -24.89 16.42
C GLY A 114 12.04 -24.39 15.42
N GLU A 115 11.89 -24.68 14.12
CA GLU A 115 12.82 -24.21 13.09
C GLU A 115 12.52 -22.75 12.70
N ALA A 116 13.58 -21.97 12.50
CA ALA A 116 13.50 -20.63 11.92
C ALA A 116 13.82 -20.70 10.43
N VAL A 117 12.86 -20.35 9.58
CA VAL A 117 12.96 -20.47 8.11
C VAL A 117 12.63 -19.14 7.45
N ALA A 118 13.28 -18.83 6.33
CA ALA A 118 12.97 -17.66 5.54
C ALA A 118 11.51 -17.70 5.03
N LEU A 119 10.80 -16.58 5.19
CA LEU A 119 9.40 -16.42 4.77
C LEU A 119 9.22 -16.76 3.29
N THR A 120 10.10 -16.25 2.43
CA THR A 120 10.03 -16.46 0.97
C THR A 120 10.15 -17.93 0.58
N GLU A 121 11.03 -18.68 1.26
CA GLU A 121 11.17 -20.13 1.03
C GLU A 121 9.90 -20.88 1.47
N MET A 122 9.33 -20.51 2.63
CA MET A 122 8.09 -21.13 3.10
C MET A 122 6.88 -20.79 2.22
N MET A 123 6.80 -19.56 1.72
CA MET A 123 5.77 -19.16 0.76
C MET A 123 5.88 -19.93 -0.57
N ARG A 124 7.09 -20.29 -0.99
CA ARG A 124 7.32 -21.13 -2.17
C ARG A 124 6.91 -22.58 -1.93
N ARG A 125 7.21 -23.13 -0.75
CA ARG A 125 6.84 -24.51 -0.37
C ARG A 125 5.33 -24.67 -0.17
N PHE A 126 4.68 -23.64 0.38
CA PHE A 126 3.25 -23.66 0.71
C PHE A 126 2.54 -22.45 0.10
N PRO A 127 2.29 -22.44 -1.22
CA PRO A 127 1.53 -21.36 -1.85
C PRO A 127 0.08 -21.35 -1.34
N MET A 128 -0.47 -20.16 -1.11
CA MET A 128 -1.91 -20.01 -0.86
C MET A 128 -2.69 -20.45 -2.10
N ILE A 129 -3.66 -21.35 -1.91
CA ILE A 129 -4.58 -21.86 -2.94
C ILE A 129 -5.84 -21.00 -3.00
#